data_AF-A0ABD5SYW9-F1
#
_entry.id   AF-A0ABD5SYW9-F1
#
_cell.length_a   1.000
_cell.length_b   1.000
_cell.length_c   1.000
_cell.angle_alpha   90.00
_cell.angle_beta   90.00
_cell.angle_gamma   90.00
#
_symmetry.space_group_name_H-M   'P 1'
#
loop_
_entity.id
_entity.type
_entity.pdbx_description
1 polymer ?
#
loop_
_entity_poly.entity_id
_entity_poly.type
_entity_poly.pdbx_seq_one_letter_code
_entity_poly.pdbx_strand_id
1 'polypeptide(L)'
;ASPALESETPGTSATAVQSATAAACDTGDNTELIGCWNGTHYEDELAFDQDDGLTEAELEALTHLTMARVEHVRERPFRAAVPVETVTRSEFANGSMAGGGADETNESVAASQRWNDQVWEALFVVGEDATAAEEIDTVFGGSVSGFYSPAQDRIVLVVPEGEAVQIDPSTLAHELVHGMQDQYHDLTRPRYVGVTQDSDLAVDGIVEGEAVHIEERYAARCADNWTCIDAPSGGGGGGGGSATEYNFGILQTVLQPYAEGAFYAESLVESEGWSAVNETMTNPPGSTAEVIHERPAYETRAVEFEDTATDGWETYPNQGVDGAETAGEASMFVMFWYQSFEYGHAVLEPTQSRAANVRIHTQPDAQLRTRANYNYAHEATAGWAGDELYPYR
;
A
#
# COMPACT_ATOMS: atom_id res chain seq x y z
N ALA A 1 44.76 18.31 1.88
CA ALA A 1 44.85 17.55 0.62
C ALA A 1 43.62 16.67 0.56
N SER A 2 42.58 17.17 -0.09
CA SER A 2 41.30 16.47 -0.26
C SER A 2 41.42 15.54 -1.47
N PRO A 3 40.97 14.28 -1.40
CA PRO A 3 40.76 13.51 -2.61
C PRO A 3 39.49 14.02 -3.30
N ALA A 4 39.60 14.22 -4.61
CA ALA A 4 38.53 14.64 -5.47
C ALA A 4 37.48 13.53 -5.58
N LEU A 5 36.20 13.92 -5.47
CA LEU A 5 35.07 13.12 -5.91
C LEU A 5 35.17 12.98 -7.43
N GLU A 6 35.40 11.76 -7.91
CA GLU A 6 35.18 11.43 -9.32
C GLU A 6 33.67 11.54 -9.58
N SER A 7 33.30 12.50 -10.41
CA SER A 7 31.98 12.60 -11.00
C SER A 7 31.81 11.45 -11.99
N GLU A 8 31.03 10.43 -11.62
CA GLU A 8 30.49 9.50 -12.60
C GLU A 8 29.55 10.28 -13.53
N THR A 9 29.93 10.34 -14.80
CA THR A 9 29.05 10.77 -15.89
C THR A 9 27.81 9.88 -15.94
N PRO A 10 26.59 10.42 -16.06
CA PRO A 10 25.39 9.62 -16.26
C PRO A 10 25.53 8.89 -17.60
N GLY A 11 25.65 7.57 -17.54
CA GLY A 11 25.53 6.73 -18.71
C GLY A 11 24.16 6.95 -19.33
N THR A 12 24.14 7.27 -20.62
CA THR A 12 22.94 7.38 -21.44
C THR A 12 22.17 6.06 -21.38
N SER A 13 21.19 5.94 -20.50
CA SER A 13 20.26 4.82 -20.52
C SER A 13 19.51 4.90 -21.84
N ALA A 14 19.69 3.90 -22.71
CA ALA A 14 18.87 3.77 -23.90
C ALA A 14 17.42 3.69 -23.43
N THR A 15 16.59 4.64 -23.82
CA THR A 15 15.16 4.61 -23.52
C THR A 15 14.60 3.35 -24.16
N ALA A 16 14.12 2.41 -23.35
CA ALA A 16 13.49 1.19 -23.84
C ALA A 16 12.33 1.56 -24.80
N VAL A 17 12.15 0.77 -25.85
CA VAL A 17 11.20 1.07 -26.92
C VAL A 17 9.99 0.15 -26.76
N GLN A 18 8.77 0.68 -26.91
CA GLN A 18 7.58 -0.16 -26.93
C GLN A 18 7.64 -1.18 -28.08
N SER A 19 7.31 -2.43 -27.77
CA SER A 19 7.21 -3.48 -28.76
C SER A 19 6.11 -3.14 -29.78
N ALA A 20 6.43 -3.27 -31.07
CA ALA A 20 5.49 -2.98 -32.14
C ALA A 20 4.65 -4.21 -32.54
N THR A 21 5.18 -5.41 -32.32
CA THR A 21 4.57 -6.69 -32.70
C THR A 21 5.13 -7.82 -31.84
N ALA A 22 4.36 -8.89 -31.63
CA ALA A 22 4.81 -10.11 -30.95
C ALA A 22 6.08 -10.73 -31.56
N ALA A 23 6.31 -10.58 -32.87
CA ALA A 23 7.52 -11.08 -33.55
C ALA A 23 8.83 -10.41 -33.09
N ALA A 24 8.75 -9.32 -32.32
CA ALA A 24 9.90 -8.64 -31.73
C ALA A 24 10.24 -9.16 -30.32
N CYS A 25 9.36 -9.94 -29.68
CA CYS A 25 9.62 -10.51 -28.37
C CYS A 25 10.52 -11.74 -28.51
N ASP A 26 11.81 -11.57 -28.21
CA ASP A 26 12.76 -12.67 -28.13
C ASP A 26 12.66 -13.40 -26.77
N THR A 27 13.08 -14.66 -26.74
CA THR A 27 13.17 -15.44 -25.51
C THR A 27 14.31 -14.94 -24.61
N GLY A 28 14.11 -15.01 -23.29
CA GLY A 28 15.02 -14.51 -22.26
C GLY A 28 14.62 -13.15 -21.70
N ASP A 29 15.37 -12.69 -20.70
CA ASP A 29 15.07 -11.47 -19.92
C ASP A 29 15.58 -10.21 -20.63
N ASN A 30 15.23 -10.02 -21.90
CA ASN A 30 15.60 -8.81 -22.64
C ASN A 30 14.78 -7.62 -22.16
N THR A 31 15.44 -6.66 -21.52
CA THR A 31 14.82 -5.46 -20.93
C THR A 31 14.83 -4.24 -21.86
N GLU A 32 15.24 -4.41 -23.14
CA GLU A 32 15.32 -3.33 -24.12
C GLU A 32 13.95 -3.01 -24.78
N LEU A 33 12.99 -3.93 -24.72
CA LEU A 33 11.65 -3.80 -25.31
C LEU A 33 10.58 -3.82 -24.23
N ILE A 34 9.77 -2.76 -24.19
CA ILE A 34 8.61 -2.66 -23.28
C ILE A 34 7.47 -3.47 -23.87
N GLY A 35 6.82 -4.30 -23.04
CA GLY A 35 5.66 -5.08 -23.45
C GLY A 35 6.02 -6.47 -23.99
N CYS A 36 7.23 -6.94 -23.66
CA CYS A 36 7.73 -8.25 -24.02
C CYS A 36 8.41 -8.87 -22.81
N TRP A 37 8.03 -10.09 -22.44
CA TRP A 37 8.73 -10.83 -21.39
C TRP A 37 8.93 -12.28 -21.77
N ASN A 38 10.20 -12.71 -21.86
CA ASN A 38 10.59 -14.09 -22.18
C ASN A 38 9.86 -14.70 -23.40
N GLY A 39 9.76 -13.93 -24.48
CA GLY A 39 9.05 -14.31 -25.71
C GLY A 39 7.54 -14.11 -25.70
N THR A 40 6.95 -13.70 -24.57
CA THR A 40 5.52 -13.36 -24.45
C THR A 40 5.29 -11.88 -24.74
N HIS A 41 4.32 -11.56 -25.58
CA HIS A 41 3.89 -10.20 -25.89
C HIS A 41 2.66 -9.81 -25.06
N TYR A 42 2.50 -8.52 -24.74
CA TYR A 42 1.38 -8.04 -23.91
C TYR A 42 -0.02 -8.32 -24.50
N GLU A 43 -0.13 -8.51 -25.82
CA GLU A 43 -1.38 -8.87 -26.53
C GLU A 43 -1.60 -10.39 -26.65
N ASP A 44 -0.68 -11.22 -26.17
CA ASP A 44 -0.86 -12.66 -26.22
C ASP A 44 -2.01 -13.13 -25.32
N GLU A 45 -2.50 -14.32 -25.61
CA GLU A 45 -3.60 -14.97 -24.91
C GLU A 45 -3.13 -16.30 -24.30
N LEU A 46 -3.70 -16.65 -23.13
CA LEU A 46 -3.46 -17.93 -22.47
C LEU A 46 -4.56 -18.92 -22.87
N ALA A 47 -4.16 -20.15 -23.19
CA ALA A 47 -5.07 -21.21 -23.67
C ALA A 47 -5.61 -22.10 -22.53
N PHE A 48 -5.58 -21.63 -21.29
CA PHE A 48 -6.00 -22.33 -20.08
C PHE A 48 -6.86 -21.42 -19.20
N ASP A 49 -7.62 -22.02 -18.30
CA ASP A 49 -8.35 -21.36 -17.20
C ASP A 49 -7.75 -21.79 -15.84
N GLN A 50 -8.39 -21.41 -14.74
CA GLN A 50 -7.92 -21.77 -13.40
C GLN A 50 -8.90 -22.72 -12.68
N ASP A 51 -9.84 -23.35 -13.38
CA ASP A 51 -10.95 -24.10 -12.74
C ASP A 51 -10.46 -25.33 -11.96
N ASP A 52 -9.38 -25.97 -12.41
CA ASP A 52 -8.68 -27.07 -11.71
C ASP A 52 -7.40 -26.62 -10.98
N GLY A 53 -7.15 -25.32 -10.98
CA GLY A 53 -5.97 -24.66 -10.41
C GLY A 53 -4.76 -24.66 -11.35
N LEU A 54 -3.94 -23.63 -11.20
CA LEU A 54 -2.76 -23.42 -12.02
C LEU A 54 -1.67 -24.45 -11.70
N THR A 55 -1.15 -25.11 -12.75
CA THR A 55 0.13 -25.80 -12.68
C THR A 55 1.28 -24.79 -12.60
N GLU A 56 2.48 -25.26 -12.21
CA GLU A 56 3.69 -24.41 -12.17
C GLU A 56 3.97 -23.71 -13.52
N ALA A 57 3.80 -24.45 -14.63
CA ALA A 57 4.00 -23.90 -15.97
C ALA A 57 2.92 -22.89 -16.38
N GLU A 58 1.67 -23.08 -15.94
CA GLU A 58 0.58 -22.14 -16.20
C GLU A 58 0.73 -20.87 -15.36
N LEU A 59 1.14 -21.00 -14.09
CA LEU A 59 1.48 -19.85 -13.24
C LEU A 59 2.66 -19.05 -13.82
N GLU A 60 3.70 -19.73 -14.30
CA GLU A 60 4.83 -19.09 -14.99
C GLU A 60 4.37 -18.35 -16.26
N ALA A 61 3.56 -19.00 -17.11
CA ALA A 61 3.03 -18.38 -18.33
C ALA A 61 2.14 -17.16 -18.03
N LEU A 62 1.28 -17.26 -17.02
CA LEU A 62 0.47 -16.14 -16.53
C LEU A 62 1.34 -15.00 -16.01
N THR A 63 2.38 -15.32 -15.23
CA THR A 63 3.33 -14.32 -14.72
C THR A 63 4.03 -13.59 -15.86
N HIS A 64 4.56 -14.31 -16.85
CA HIS A 64 5.23 -13.69 -18.01
C HIS A 64 4.29 -12.77 -18.81
N LEU A 65 3.05 -13.22 -19.07
CA LEU A 65 2.07 -12.38 -19.74
C LEU A 65 1.73 -11.13 -18.92
N THR A 66 1.56 -11.29 -17.61
CA THR A 66 1.22 -10.19 -16.70
C THR A 66 2.38 -9.20 -16.60
N MET A 67 3.63 -9.67 -16.53
CA MET A 67 4.82 -8.82 -16.61
C MET A 67 4.83 -7.99 -17.89
N ALA A 68 4.67 -8.62 -19.07
CA ALA A 68 4.61 -7.90 -20.34
C ALA A 68 3.47 -6.85 -20.36
N ARG A 69 2.31 -7.17 -19.79
CA ARG A 69 1.19 -6.24 -19.68
C ARG A 69 1.46 -5.09 -18.71
N VAL A 70 2.07 -5.35 -17.56
CA VAL A 70 2.51 -4.32 -16.59
C VAL A 70 3.52 -3.38 -17.26
N GLU A 71 4.52 -3.91 -17.97
CA GLU A 71 5.47 -3.08 -18.73
C GLU A 71 4.77 -2.17 -19.72
N HIS A 72 3.84 -2.73 -20.49
CA HIS A 72 3.08 -1.99 -21.50
C HIS A 72 2.26 -0.85 -20.87
N VAL A 73 1.56 -1.10 -19.77
CA VAL A 73 0.77 -0.07 -19.06
C VAL A 73 1.68 0.98 -18.44
N ARG A 74 2.78 0.55 -17.82
CA ARG A 74 3.70 1.41 -17.07
C ARG A 74 4.70 2.17 -17.93
N GLU A 75 4.83 1.78 -19.20
CA GLU A 75 5.82 2.27 -20.15
C GLU A 75 7.27 2.13 -19.65
N ARG A 76 7.55 1.03 -18.95
CA ARG A 76 8.85 0.74 -18.34
C ARG A 76 9.10 -0.77 -18.32
N PRO A 77 10.30 -1.24 -18.69
CA PRO A 77 10.62 -2.66 -18.61
C PRO A 77 10.95 -3.06 -17.16
N PHE A 78 10.70 -4.32 -16.81
CA PHE A 78 11.34 -4.92 -15.64
C PHE A 78 12.87 -4.99 -15.87
N ARG A 79 13.65 -5.00 -14.78
CA ARG A 79 15.10 -5.20 -14.82
C ARG A 79 15.49 -6.67 -14.69
N ALA A 80 14.64 -7.47 -14.06
CA ALA A 80 14.83 -8.90 -13.83
C ALA A 80 13.47 -9.60 -13.65
N ALA A 81 13.46 -10.93 -13.72
CA ALA A 81 12.28 -11.73 -13.37
C ALA A 81 11.85 -11.47 -11.93
N VAL A 82 10.54 -11.53 -11.69
CA VAL A 82 9.97 -11.51 -10.33
C VAL A 82 9.46 -12.92 -10.03
N PRO A 83 10.14 -13.70 -9.18
CA PRO A 83 9.73 -15.05 -8.82
C PRO A 83 8.37 -15.05 -8.13
N VAL A 84 7.55 -16.05 -8.43
CA VAL A 84 6.26 -16.29 -7.76
C VAL A 84 6.33 -17.65 -7.06
N GLU A 85 6.19 -17.64 -5.74
CA GLU A 85 6.20 -18.85 -4.91
C GLU A 85 4.86 -19.02 -4.19
N THR A 86 4.48 -20.26 -3.92
CA THR A 86 3.27 -20.58 -3.15
C THR A 86 3.64 -21.11 -1.78
N VAL A 87 2.95 -20.67 -0.74
CA VAL A 87 3.05 -21.20 0.63
C VAL A 87 1.68 -21.59 1.15
N THR A 88 1.60 -22.56 2.05
CA THR A 88 0.34 -22.86 2.73
C THR A 88 0.01 -21.80 3.80
N ARG A 89 -1.27 -21.64 4.15
CA ARG A 89 -1.68 -20.74 5.27
C ARG A 89 -0.99 -21.08 6.58
N SER A 90 -0.83 -22.36 6.90
CA SER A 90 -0.14 -22.83 8.09
C SER A 90 1.37 -22.59 8.05
N GLU A 91 2.01 -22.63 6.89
CA GLU A 91 3.41 -22.21 6.73
C GLU A 91 3.56 -20.69 6.87
N PHE A 92 2.64 -19.91 6.28
CA PHE A 92 2.61 -18.45 6.44
C PHE A 92 2.45 -18.06 7.91
N ALA A 93 1.47 -18.64 8.60
CA ALA A 93 1.18 -18.34 10.02
C ALA A 93 2.29 -18.80 10.99
N ASN A 94 3.00 -19.90 10.69
CA ASN A 94 4.11 -20.38 11.53
C ASN A 94 5.46 -19.74 11.17
N GLY A 95 5.59 -19.16 9.98
CA GLY A 95 6.80 -18.50 9.54
C GLY A 95 6.93 -17.11 10.16
N SER A 96 8.17 -16.61 10.25
CA SER A 96 8.44 -15.18 10.52
C SER A 96 7.93 -14.25 9.40
N MET A 97 7.25 -14.79 8.38
CA MET A 97 6.68 -14.07 7.24
C MET A 97 5.31 -13.44 7.55
N ALA A 98 4.64 -13.84 8.64
CA ALA A 98 3.40 -13.22 9.11
C ALA A 98 3.63 -12.00 10.03
N GLY A 99 4.89 -11.56 10.24
CA GLY A 99 5.22 -10.39 11.08
C GLY A 99 4.90 -10.49 12.58
N GLY A 100 4.14 -11.51 13.01
CA GLY A 100 3.64 -11.64 14.38
C GLY A 100 4.55 -12.47 15.27
N GLY A 101 5.52 -11.83 15.89
CA GLY A 101 6.39 -12.46 16.88
C GLY A 101 7.27 -11.44 17.57
N ALA A 102 6.70 -10.34 18.02
CA ALA A 102 7.37 -9.43 18.93
C ALA A 102 7.83 -10.24 20.15
N ASP A 103 9.15 -10.37 20.31
CA ASP A 103 9.71 -10.93 21.55
C ASP A 103 9.44 -9.89 22.65
N GLU A 104 8.31 -10.03 23.35
CA GLU A 104 7.89 -9.17 24.46
C GLU A 104 8.95 -9.11 25.59
N THR A 105 9.93 -10.02 25.59
CA THR A 105 11.06 -9.95 26.52
C THR A 105 12.07 -8.85 26.17
N ASN A 106 11.98 -8.27 24.97
CA ASN A 106 12.76 -7.11 24.55
C ASN A 106 12.06 -5.81 24.96
N GLU A 107 12.62 -5.13 25.96
CA GLU A 107 12.09 -3.87 26.50
C GLU A 107 11.87 -2.79 25.43
N SER A 108 12.69 -2.73 24.38
CA SER A 108 12.50 -1.74 23.30
C SER A 108 11.22 -1.98 22.50
N VAL A 109 10.87 -3.25 22.27
CA VAL A 109 9.67 -3.65 21.55
C VAL A 109 8.45 -3.43 22.43
N ALA A 110 8.52 -3.86 23.69
CA ALA A 110 7.44 -3.63 24.66
C ALA A 110 7.18 -2.14 24.91
N ALA A 111 8.23 -1.30 24.91
CA ALA A 111 8.08 0.15 25.02
C ALA A 111 7.43 0.76 23.77
N SER A 112 7.74 0.25 22.57
CA SER A 112 7.11 0.69 21.32
C SER A 112 5.62 0.34 21.28
N GLN A 113 5.26 -0.88 21.71
CA GLN A 113 3.84 -1.29 21.81
C GLN A 113 3.04 -0.41 22.77
N ARG A 114 3.53 -0.19 24.00
CA ARG A 114 2.84 0.68 24.98
C ARG A 114 2.76 2.14 24.54
N TRP A 115 3.73 2.61 23.76
CA TRP A 115 3.70 3.94 23.16
C TRP A 115 2.62 4.00 22.07
N ASN A 116 2.55 2.99 21.21
CA ASN A 116 1.57 2.92 20.12
C ASN A 116 0.14 2.68 20.63
N ASP A 117 -0.06 1.91 21.70
CA ASP A 117 -1.37 1.74 22.34
C ASP A 117 -1.95 3.10 22.73
N GLN A 118 -1.15 3.97 23.37
CA GLN A 118 -1.56 5.34 23.72
C GLN A 118 -1.86 6.21 22.50
N VAL A 119 -1.17 5.99 21.36
CA VAL A 119 -1.48 6.68 20.11
C VAL A 119 -2.89 6.32 19.63
N TRP A 120 -3.20 5.03 19.53
CA TRP A 120 -4.50 4.57 19.05
C TRP A 120 -5.66 4.82 20.02
N GLU A 121 -5.37 4.82 21.33
CA GLU A 121 -6.30 5.26 22.39
C GLU A 121 -6.62 6.76 22.25
N ALA A 122 -5.62 7.61 22.04
CA ALA A 122 -5.81 9.04 21.85
C ALA A 122 -6.59 9.37 20.57
N LEU A 123 -6.48 8.51 19.55
CA LEU A 123 -7.28 8.58 18.32
C LEU A 123 -8.70 7.99 18.48
N PHE A 124 -9.08 7.51 19.67
CA PHE A 124 -10.40 6.92 19.93
C PHE A 124 -10.78 5.80 18.96
N VAL A 125 -9.78 5.05 18.48
CA VAL A 125 -9.95 3.92 17.56
C VAL A 125 -9.83 2.60 18.30
N VAL A 126 -8.83 2.46 19.17
CA VAL A 126 -8.64 1.31 20.05
C VAL A 126 -8.96 1.75 21.48
N GLY A 127 -9.75 0.96 22.20
CA GLY A 127 -10.09 1.23 23.60
C GLY A 127 -9.12 0.57 24.58
N GLU A 128 -9.19 0.95 25.86
CA GLU A 128 -8.32 0.45 26.93
C GLU A 128 -8.38 -1.07 27.20
N ASP A 129 -9.39 -1.76 26.64
CA ASP A 129 -9.61 -3.20 26.83
C ASP A 129 -8.87 -4.08 25.78
N ALA A 130 -8.18 -3.47 24.80
CA ALA A 130 -7.44 -4.15 23.74
C ALA A 130 -6.10 -3.47 23.47
N THR A 131 -5.17 -4.18 22.82
CA THR A 131 -3.89 -3.58 22.37
C THR A 131 -3.98 -3.21 20.90
N ALA A 132 -3.29 -2.14 20.49
CA ALA A 132 -3.22 -1.74 19.10
C ALA A 132 -2.60 -2.85 18.23
N ALA A 133 -1.58 -3.54 18.76
CA ALA A 133 -0.92 -4.65 18.05
C ALA A 133 -1.89 -5.79 17.72
N GLU A 134 -2.72 -6.23 18.68
CA GLU A 134 -3.70 -7.31 18.47
C GLU A 134 -4.77 -6.92 17.43
N GLU A 135 -5.28 -5.70 17.49
CA GLU A 135 -6.29 -5.21 16.55
C GLU A 135 -5.72 -5.03 15.13
N ILE A 136 -4.48 -4.55 15.02
CA ILE A 136 -3.73 -4.45 13.76
C ILE A 136 -3.50 -5.84 13.17
N ASP A 137 -2.98 -6.79 13.96
CA ASP A 137 -2.76 -8.17 13.52
C ASP A 137 -4.06 -8.82 13.04
N THR A 138 -5.19 -8.50 13.67
CA THR A 138 -6.51 -9.00 13.27
C THR A 138 -6.95 -8.43 11.92
N VAL A 139 -6.70 -7.14 11.65
CA VAL A 139 -6.97 -6.50 10.36
C VAL A 139 -6.14 -7.12 9.22
N PHE A 140 -4.84 -7.35 9.46
CA PHE A 140 -3.93 -7.88 8.43
C PHE A 140 -4.00 -9.40 8.25
N GLY A 141 -4.21 -10.16 9.33
CA GLY A 141 -4.21 -11.62 9.33
C GLY A 141 -5.36 -12.28 8.56
N GLY A 142 -6.43 -11.54 8.27
CA GLY A 142 -7.63 -12.06 7.59
C GLY A 142 -7.58 -12.07 6.05
N SER A 143 -6.61 -11.40 5.41
CA SER A 143 -6.86 -10.85 4.06
C SER A 143 -5.81 -11.13 2.98
N VAL A 144 -4.68 -11.78 3.30
CA VAL A 144 -3.59 -11.93 2.33
C VAL A 144 -3.77 -13.18 1.46
N SER A 145 -4.10 -12.98 0.18
CA SER A 145 -4.10 -14.05 -0.85
C SER A 145 -2.76 -14.12 -1.59
N GLY A 146 -2.02 -13.01 -1.63
CA GLY A 146 -0.65 -12.92 -2.13
C GLY A 146 -0.04 -11.56 -1.79
N PHE A 147 1.29 -11.47 -1.80
CA PHE A 147 2.02 -10.23 -1.55
C PHE A 147 3.44 -10.30 -2.15
N TYR A 148 3.99 -9.18 -2.57
CA TYR A 148 5.40 -9.04 -2.87
C TYR A 148 6.20 -8.81 -1.58
N SER A 149 7.34 -9.51 -1.46
CA SER A 149 8.26 -9.37 -0.32
C SER A 149 9.54 -8.68 -0.77
N PRO A 150 9.72 -7.37 -0.49
CA PRO A 150 10.95 -6.65 -0.83
C PRO A 150 12.21 -7.24 -0.19
N ALA A 151 12.11 -7.79 1.02
CA ALA A 151 13.26 -8.42 1.69
C ALA A 151 13.74 -9.71 1.02
N GLN A 152 12.92 -10.29 0.14
CA GLN A 152 13.10 -11.61 -0.44
C GLN A 152 13.05 -11.60 -1.97
N ASP A 153 12.86 -10.42 -2.58
CA ASP A 153 12.76 -10.18 -4.01
C ASP A 153 11.76 -11.09 -4.74
N ARG A 154 10.62 -11.45 -4.11
CA ARG A 154 9.65 -12.40 -4.68
C ARG A 154 8.21 -12.17 -4.25
N ILE A 155 7.29 -12.62 -5.08
CA ILE A 155 5.87 -12.72 -4.77
C ILE A 155 5.60 -14.04 -4.03
N VAL A 156 4.83 -13.96 -2.95
CA VAL A 156 4.37 -15.09 -2.16
C VAL A 156 2.85 -15.18 -2.26
N LEU A 157 2.34 -16.28 -2.81
CA LEU A 157 0.92 -16.61 -2.86
C LEU A 157 0.56 -17.51 -1.69
N VAL A 158 -0.45 -17.12 -0.92
CA VAL A 158 -0.89 -17.87 0.28
C VAL A 158 -2.08 -18.74 -0.09
N VAL A 159 -1.83 -20.04 -0.20
CA VAL A 159 -2.82 -21.03 -0.65
C VAL A 159 -3.37 -21.81 0.56
N PRO A 160 -4.69 -21.96 0.73
CA PRO A 160 -5.23 -22.80 1.79
C PRO A 160 -4.80 -24.27 1.66
N GLU A 161 -4.77 -25.00 2.77
CA GLU A 161 -4.31 -26.37 2.82
C GLU A 161 -5.13 -27.30 1.92
N GLY A 162 -4.47 -27.89 0.92
CA GLY A 162 -5.10 -28.85 0.01
C GLY A 162 -6.03 -28.20 -1.03
N GLU A 163 -6.03 -26.86 -1.13
CA GLU A 163 -6.69 -26.12 -2.20
C GLU A 163 -5.75 -25.94 -3.40
N ALA A 164 -6.34 -25.68 -4.55
CA ALA A 164 -5.61 -25.49 -5.80
C ALA A 164 -5.07 -24.05 -5.90
N VAL A 165 -3.95 -23.86 -6.61
CA VAL A 165 -3.36 -22.53 -6.78
C VAL A 165 -4.25 -21.72 -7.73
N GLN A 166 -4.76 -20.60 -7.24
CA GLN A 166 -5.60 -19.69 -8.00
C GLN A 166 -5.22 -18.25 -7.63
N ILE A 167 -5.26 -17.34 -8.59
CA ILE A 167 -4.97 -15.92 -8.36
C ILE A 167 -5.81 -15.03 -9.29
N ASP A 168 -6.33 -13.93 -8.77
CA ASP A 168 -6.89 -12.88 -9.61
C ASP A 168 -5.75 -12.24 -10.42
N PRO A 169 -5.81 -12.23 -11.77
CA PRO A 169 -4.79 -11.58 -12.58
C PRO A 169 -4.55 -10.10 -12.24
N SER A 170 -5.55 -9.38 -11.71
CA SER A 170 -5.35 -8.00 -11.26
C SER A 170 -4.48 -7.94 -10.01
N THR A 171 -4.70 -8.85 -9.04
CA THR A 171 -3.83 -8.99 -7.87
C THR A 171 -2.41 -9.37 -8.28
N LEU A 172 -2.22 -10.30 -9.22
CA LEU A 172 -0.88 -10.61 -9.72
C LEU A 172 -0.21 -9.39 -10.38
N ALA A 173 -0.96 -8.59 -11.14
CA ALA A 173 -0.45 -7.37 -11.73
C ALA A 173 -0.02 -6.35 -10.65
N HIS A 174 -0.81 -6.20 -9.59
CA HIS A 174 -0.49 -5.35 -8.45
C HIS A 174 0.83 -5.77 -7.77
N GLU A 175 0.99 -7.05 -7.44
CA GLU A 175 2.23 -7.55 -6.83
C GLU A 175 3.46 -7.45 -7.75
N LEU A 176 3.26 -7.63 -9.06
CA LEU A 176 4.32 -7.44 -10.04
C LEU A 176 4.72 -5.97 -10.15
N VAL A 177 3.83 -5.01 -9.91
CA VAL A 177 4.21 -3.60 -9.83
C VAL A 177 5.13 -3.37 -8.63
N HIS A 178 4.85 -3.94 -7.45
CA HIS A 178 5.77 -3.86 -6.32
C HIS A 178 7.15 -4.46 -6.66
N GLY A 179 7.18 -5.59 -7.37
CA GLY A 179 8.41 -6.15 -7.90
C GLY A 179 9.15 -5.19 -8.84
N MET A 180 8.43 -4.46 -9.71
CA MET A 180 9.03 -3.43 -10.55
C MET A 180 9.53 -2.25 -9.72
N GLN A 181 8.75 -1.77 -8.75
CA GLN A 181 9.12 -0.66 -7.90
C GLN A 181 10.42 -0.97 -7.17
N ASP A 182 10.51 -2.13 -6.51
CA ASP A 182 11.69 -2.55 -5.77
C ASP A 182 12.95 -2.63 -6.64
N GLN A 183 12.84 -3.17 -7.86
CA GLN A 183 13.97 -3.20 -8.81
C GLN A 183 14.53 -1.82 -9.16
N TYR A 184 13.72 -0.76 -9.12
CA TYR A 184 14.12 0.61 -9.44
C TYR A 184 14.45 1.45 -8.21
N HIS A 185 13.79 1.17 -7.09
CA HIS A 185 13.73 2.06 -5.93
C HIS A 185 14.37 1.44 -4.68
N ASP A 186 14.44 0.11 -4.60
CA ASP A 186 14.85 -0.69 -3.43
C ASP A 186 13.98 -0.31 -2.22
N LEU A 187 12.80 -0.94 -2.15
CA LEU A 187 11.76 -0.66 -1.17
C LEU A 187 12.20 -1.02 0.26
N THR A 188 13.31 -1.74 0.43
CA THR A 188 13.90 -2.02 1.75
C THR A 188 14.60 -0.79 2.37
N ARG A 189 14.75 0.30 1.62
CA ARG A 189 15.45 1.50 2.08
C ARG A 189 14.64 2.25 3.15
N PRO A 190 15.31 2.90 4.12
CA PRO A 190 14.64 3.66 5.18
C PRO A 190 13.75 4.83 4.72
N ARG A 191 13.78 5.20 3.43
CA ARG A 191 12.90 6.24 2.89
C ARG A 191 11.49 5.75 2.58
N TYR A 192 11.31 4.44 2.49
CA TYR A 192 10.02 3.78 2.23
C TYR A 192 9.41 3.22 3.52
N VAL A 193 9.87 3.74 4.66
CA VAL A 193 9.34 3.44 6.00
C VAL A 193 9.24 4.77 6.73
N GLY A 194 8.03 5.20 7.02
CA GLY A 194 7.76 6.41 7.78
C GLY A 194 8.21 6.28 9.22
N VAL A 195 8.58 7.41 9.83
CA VAL A 195 8.93 7.47 11.27
C VAL A 195 7.69 7.71 12.12
N THR A 196 6.69 8.35 11.53
CA THR A 196 5.38 8.67 12.11
C THR A 196 4.29 8.00 11.28
N GLN A 197 3.13 7.76 11.87
CA GLN A 197 1.98 7.20 11.19
C GLN A 197 1.59 8.00 9.94
N ASP A 198 1.57 9.34 10.02
CA ASP A 198 1.27 10.20 8.87
C ASP A 198 2.29 10.02 7.74
N SER A 199 3.58 10.05 8.06
CA SER A 199 4.63 9.90 7.05
C SER A 199 4.65 8.50 6.43
N ASP A 200 4.29 7.46 7.20
CA ASP A 200 4.28 6.07 6.72
C ASP A 200 3.14 5.87 5.72
N LEU A 201 1.93 6.30 6.10
CA LEU A 201 0.76 6.31 5.21
C LEU A 201 0.98 7.17 3.96
N ALA A 202 1.69 8.31 4.09
CA ALA A 202 2.02 9.15 2.95
C ALA A 202 2.92 8.44 1.94
N VAL A 203 4.03 7.87 2.44
CA VAL A 203 4.98 7.09 1.65
C VAL A 203 4.27 5.92 0.96
N ASP A 204 3.47 5.15 1.70
CA ASP A 204 2.67 4.08 1.15
C ASP A 204 1.68 4.61 0.10
N GLY A 205 1.17 5.82 0.27
CA GLY A 205 0.25 6.46 -0.67
C GLY A 205 0.77 6.52 -2.11
N ILE A 206 2.06 6.75 -2.33
CA ILE A 206 2.63 6.67 -3.69
C ILE A 206 3.00 5.23 -4.10
N VAL A 207 3.50 4.41 -3.17
CA VAL A 207 3.90 3.01 -3.44
C VAL A 207 2.69 2.18 -3.85
N GLU A 208 1.64 2.19 -3.03
CA GLU A 208 0.37 1.54 -3.29
C GLU A 208 -0.38 2.23 -4.41
N GLY A 209 -0.39 3.56 -4.41
CA GLY A 209 -1.09 4.35 -5.41
C GLY A 209 -0.70 4.01 -6.85
N GLU A 210 0.60 3.90 -7.12
CA GLU A 210 1.09 3.48 -8.44
C GLU A 210 0.65 2.06 -8.80
N ALA A 211 0.69 1.12 -7.84
CA ALA A 211 0.27 -0.26 -8.04
C ALA A 211 -1.24 -0.36 -8.32
N VAL A 212 -2.08 0.34 -7.56
CA VAL A 212 -3.52 0.41 -7.80
C VAL A 212 -3.84 1.08 -9.13
N HIS A 213 -3.15 2.18 -9.47
CA HIS A 213 -3.39 2.85 -10.74
C HIS A 213 -3.11 1.93 -11.94
N ILE A 214 -2.01 1.17 -11.91
CA ILE A 214 -1.69 0.19 -12.96
C ILE A 214 -2.68 -0.96 -12.96
N GLU A 215 -3.10 -1.44 -11.78
CA GLU A 215 -4.13 -2.48 -11.64
C GLU A 215 -5.46 -2.04 -12.28
N GLU A 216 -5.93 -0.82 -12.00
CA GLU A 216 -7.14 -0.24 -12.60
C GLU A 216 -7.06 -0.20 -14.13
N ARG A 217 -5.89 0.20 -14.67
CA ARG A 217 -5.64 0.24 -16.11
C ARG A 217 -5.56 -1.17 -16.71
N TYR A 218 -4.97 -2.12 -16.00
CA TYR A 218 -4.92 -3.54 -16.37
C TYR A 218 -6.34 -4.12 -16.45
N ALA A 219 -7.14 -3.97 -15.40
CA ALA A 219 -8.52 -4.43 -15.34
C ALA A 219 -9.38 -3.76 -16.41
N ALA A 220 -9.17 -2.46 -16.68
CA ALA A 220 -9.84 -1.75 -17.76
C ALA A 220 -9.55 -2.33 -19.15
N ARG A 221 -8.31 -2.77 -19.40
CA ARG A 221 -7.93 -3.43 -20.66
C ARG A 221 -8.52 -4.83 -20.76
N CYS A 222 -8.52 -5.60 -19.67
CA CYS A 222 -9.20 -6.91 -19.63
C CYS A 222 -10.70 -6.81 -19.93
N ALA A 223 -11.35 -5.73 -19.50
CA ALA A 223 -12.77 -5.49 -19.77
C ALA A 223 -13.07 -5.01 -21.20
N ASP A 224 -12.05 -4.66 -22.00
CA ASP A 224 -12.21 -4.05 -23.32
C ASP A 224 -11.52 -4.85 -24.43
N ASN A 225 -10.19 -4.94 -24.41
CA ASN A 225 -9.39 -5.40 -25.56
C ASN A 225 -8.36 -6.49 -25.26
N TRP A 226 -8.13 -6.84 -23.99
CA TRP A 226 -7.30 -7.98 -23.61
C TRP A 226 -8.16 -9.17 -23.24
N THR A 227 -7.79 -10.35 -23.72
CA THR A 227 -8.31 -11.61 -23.20
C THR A 227 -7.54 -11.93 -21.92
N CYS A 228 -8.21 -11.87 -20.78
CA CYS A 228 -7.66 -12.20 -19.47
C CYS A 228 -8.35 -13.46 -18.95
N ILE A 229 -7.62 -14.29 -18.21
CA ILE A 229 -8.22 -15.43 -17.51
C ILE A 229 -9.16 -14.90 -16.42
N ASP A 230 -10.24 -15.63 -16.15
CA ASP A 230 -11.23 -15.21 -15.16
C ASP A 230 -10.64 -15.24 -13.74
N ALA A 231 -11.08 -14.27 -12.92
CA ALA A 231 -10.76 -14.28 -11.50
C ALA A 231 -11.45 -15.48 -10.81
N PRO A 232 -10.84 -16.08 -9.78
CA PRO A 232 -11.40 -17.24 -9.08
C PRO A 232 -12.79 -16.96 -8.51
N SER A 233 -13.74 -17.89 -8.67
CA SER A 233 -15.09 -17.73 -8.16
C SER A 233 -15.10 -17.73 -6.63
N GLY A 234 -15.24 -16.53 -6.02
CA GLY A 234 -15.24 -16.34 -4.56
C GLY A 234 -13.99 -15.66 -3.99
N GLY A 235 -13.02 -15.29 -4.84
CA GLY A 235 -11.73 -14.71 -4.44
C GLY A 235 -11.62 -13.20 -4.63
N GLY A 236 -12.67 -12.42 -4.39
CA GLY A 236 -12.51 -10.97 -4.27
C GLY A 236 -11.68 -10.70 -3.01
N GLY A 237 -10.48 -10.13 -3.16
CA GLY A 237 -9.55 -9.77 -2.07
C GLY A 237 -10.06 -8.74 -1.06
N GLY A 238 -11.38 -8.57 -0.94
CA GLY A 238 -11.99 -7.92 0.20
C GLY A 238 -12.17 -8.94 1.30
N GLY A 239 -11.31 -8.87 2.33
CA GLY A 239 -11.34 -9.71 3.52
C GLY A 239 -12.77 -10.00 3.97
N GLY A 240 -13.20 -11.24 3.74
CA GLY A 240 -14.51 -11.76 4.08
C GLY A 240 -14.68 -12.02 5.57
N GLY A 241 -14.09 -11.21 6.43
CA GLY A 241 -14.41 -11.22 7.84
C GLY A 241 -15.77 -10.54 8.05
N SER A 242 -16.54 -11.03 9.01
CA SER A 242 -17.75 -10.32 9.43
C SER A 242 -17.34 -8.93 9.93
N ALA A 243 -18.19 -7.92 9.72
CA ALA A 243 -18.01 -6.57 10.27
C ALA A 243 -17.94 -6.50 11.83
N THR A 244 -17.90 -7.65 12.48
CA THR A 244 -17.80 -7.85 13.93
C THR A 244 -16.46 -8.43 14.37
N GLU A 245 -15.52 -8.72 13.47
CA GLU A 245 -14.28 -9.46 13.79
C GLU A 245 -13.00 -8.62 13.72
N TYR A 246 -13.02 -7.40 13.17
CA TYR A 246 -11.84 -6.53 13.09
C TYR A 246 -12.19 -5.05 13.34
N ASN A 247 -11.24 -4.28 13.89
CA ASN A 247 -11.40 -2.86 14.13
C ASN A 247 -11.48 -2.06 12.82
N PHE A 248 -12.66 -1.50 12.52
CA PHE A 248 -12.86 -0.75 11.28
C PHE A 248 -12.08 0.56 11.23
N GLY A 249 -11.79 1.20 12.37
CA GLY A 249 -10.99 2.42 12.39
C GLY A 249 -9.57 2.13 11.89
N ILE A 250 -8.92 1.10 12.43
CA ILE A 250 -7.60 0.65 11.93
C ILE A 250 -7.69 0.27 10.46
N LEU A 251 -8.70 -0.52 10.06
CA LEU A 251 -8.88 -0.90 8.65
C LEU A 251 -9.00 0.33 7.74
N GLN A 252 -9.79 1.33 8.12
CA GLN A 252 -9.93 2.53 7.30
C GLN A 252 -8.64 3.36 7.29
N THR A 253 -7.84 3.39 8.36
CA THR A 253 -6.53 4.05 8.32
C THR A 253 -5.59 3.37 7.33
N VAL A 254 -5.44 2.04 7.38
CA VAL A 254 -4.51 1.30 6.51
C VAL A 254 -4.95 1.22 5.04
N LEU A 255 -6.24 1.44 4.75
CA LEU A 255 -6.76 1.49 3.38
C LEU A 255 -6.56 2.86 2.70
N GLN A 256 -6.10 3.88 3.43
CA GLN A 256 -5.91 5.21 2.85
C GLN A 256 -4.95 5.23 1.66
N PRO A 257 -3.77 4.56 1.72
CA PRO A 257 -2.85 4.51 0.58
C PRO A 257 -3.47 3.89 -0.68
N TYR A 258 -4.37 2.92 -0.49
CA TYR A 258 -5.01 2.14 -1.54
C TYR A 258 -6.12 2.94 -2.25
N ALA A 259 -6.77 3.84 -1.52
CA ALA A 259 -7.85 4.69 -2.02
C ALA A 259 -7.33 6.02 -2.58
N GLU A 260 -6.82 6.90 -1.71
CA GLU A 260 -6.37 8.24 -2.10
C GLU A 260 -5.09 8.18 -2.93
N GLY A 261 -4.19 7.24 -2.62
CA GLY A 261 -2.95 7.04 -3.38
C GLY A 261 -3.21 6.70 -4.85
N ALA A 262 -4.27 5.93 -5.15
CA ALA A 262 -4.62 5.57 -6.53
C ALA A 262 -4.97 6.81 -7.37
N PHE A 263 -5.77 7.72 -6.81
CA PHE A 263 -6.11 8.99 -7.47
C PHE A 263 -4.93 9.95 -7.52
N TYR A 264 -4.07 9.94 -6.49
CA TYR A 264 -2.83 10.71 -6.48
C TYR A 264 -1.87 10.27 -7.60
N ALA A 265 -1.64 8.95 -7.75
CA ALA A 265 -0.83 8.43 -8.85
C ALA A 265 -1.48 8.72 -10.21
N GLU A 266 -2.81 8.58 -10.34
CA GLU A 266 -3.53 8.96 -11.56
C GLU A 266 -3.29 10.42 -11.93
N SER A 267 -3.44 11.35 -10.99
CA SER A 267 -3.32 12.77 -11.27
C SER A 267 -1.89 13.18 -11.65
N LEU A 268 -0.87 12.56 -11.05
CA LEU A 268 0.52 12.71 -11.47
C LEU A 268 0.73 12.27 -12.91
N VAL A 269 0.18 11.10 -13.29
CA VAL A 269 0.26 10.59 -14.67
C VAL A 269 -0.50 11.49 -15.65
N GLU A 270 -1.71 11.95 -15.30
CA GLU A 270 -2.52 12.78 -16.19
C GLU A 270 -1.93 14.19 -16.39
N SER A 271 -1.30 14.76 -15.36
CA SER A 271 -0.75 16.11 -15.41
C SER A 271 0.64 16.18 -16.06
N GLU A 272 1.54 15.26 -15.68
CA GLU A 272 2.97 15.35 -15.98
C GLU A 272 3.57 14.01 -16.47
N GLY A 273 2.73 12.98 -16.62
CA GLY A 273 3.12 11.66 -17.10
C GLY A 273 3.90 10.84 -16.08
N TRP A 274 4.35 9.67 -16.50
CA TRP A 274 5.12 8.74 -15.66
C TRP A 274 6.41 9.32 -15.06
N SER A 275 6.95 10.41 -15.62
CA SER A 275 8.08 11.12 -15.02
C SER A 275 7.77 11.69 -13.64
N ALA A 276 6.55 12.19 -13.42
CA ALA A 276 6.16 12.73 -12.12
C ALA A 276 6.06 11.62 -11.07
N VAL A 277 5.45 10.47 -11.41
CA VAL A 277 5.44 9.29 -10.53
C VAL A 277 6.87 8.86 -10.17
N ASN A 278 7.81 8.88 -11.12
CA ASN A 278 9.21 8.53 -10.85
C ASN A 278 9.90 9.51 -9.88
N GLU A 279 9.61 10.81 -10.03
CA GLU A 279 10.14 11.85 -9.16
C GLU A 279 9.56 11.72 -7.75
N THR A 280 8.26 11.49 -7.62
CA THR A 280 7.58 11.24 -6.35
C THR A 280 8.07 9.95 -5.70
N MET A 281 8.26 8.85 -6.43
CA MET A 281 8.87 7.63 -5.87
C MET A 281 10.33 7.84 -5.44
N THR A 282 11.04 8.84 -6.00
CA THR A 282 12.39 9.20 -5.56
C THR A 282 12.38 10.08 -4.30
N ASN A 283 11.36 10.95 -4.18
CA ASN A 283 11.11 11.82 -3.04
C ASN A 283 9.65 11.65 -2.60
N PRO A 284 9.33 10.58 -1.85
CA PRO A 284 7.94 10.30 -1.44
C PRO A 284 7.32 11.46 -0.65
N PRO A 285 5.98 11.59 -0.67
CA PRO A 285 5.28 12.60 0.11
C PRO A 285 5.53 12.39 1.61
N GLY A 286 5.57 13.49 2.35
CA GLY A 286 5.88 13.50 3.78
C GLY A 286 4.67 13.46 4.70
N SER A 287 3.47 13.67 4.16
CA SER A 287 2.20 13.70 4.90
C SER A 287 1.04 13.18 4.07
N THR A 288 0.04 12.59 4.71
CA THR A 288 -1.18 12.12 4.03
C THR A 288 -1.95 13.27 3.38
N ALA A 289 -1.81 14.49 3.91
CA ALA A 289 -2.36 15.70 3.29
C ALA A 289 -1.76 15.97 1.89
N GLU A 290 -0.49 15.64 1.65
CA GLU A 290 0.11 15.71 0.31
C GLU A 290 -0.50 14.70 -0.66
N VAL A 291 -0.92 13.52 -0.18
CA VAL A 291 -1.59 12.50 -0.99
C VAL A 291 -3.05 12.87 -1.26
N ILE A 292 -3.79 13.31 -0.22
CA ILE A 292 -5.22 13.65 -0.30
C ILE A 292 -5.46 14.89 -1.18
N HIS A 293 -4.57 15.90 -1.11
CA HIS A 293 -4.80 17.20 -1.76
C HIS A 293 -3.83 17.53 -2.89
N GLU A 294 -2.82 16.68 -3.16
CA GLU A 294 -1.65 16.90 -4.03
C GLU A 294 -0.74 18.07 -3.63
N ARG A 295 -1.34 19.25 -3.41
CA ARG A 295 -0.69 20.51 -3.03
C ARG A 295 -1.47 21.11 -1.87
N PRO A 296 -1.38 20.52 -0.68
CA PRO A 296 -2.16 20.95 0.45
C PRO A 296 -1.82 22.40 0.81
N ALA A 297 -2.86 23.19 1.00
CA ALA A 297 -2.72 24.60 1.33
C ALA A 297 -2.68 24.79 2.85
N TYR A 298 -1.61 24.31 3.52
CA TYR A 298 -1.38 24.57 4.93
C TYR A 298 -0.07 25.35 5.17
N GLU A 299 -0.07 26.10 6.27
CA GLU A 299 1.15 26.65 6.87
C GLU A 299 1.49 25.76 8.06
N THR A 300 2.65 25.10 8.04
CA THR A 300 3.15 24.44 9.25
C THR A 300 3.49 25.50 10.29
N ARG A 301 3.06 25.25 11.52
CA ARG A 301 3.41 26.09 12.68
C ARG A 301 4.05 25.20 13.71
N ALA A 302 5.18 25.62 14.24
CA ALA A 302 5.76 24.99 15.42
C ALA A 302 4.80 25.21 16.59
N VAL A 303 4.16 24.13 17.06
CA VAL A 303 3.41 24.13 18.30
C VAL A 303 4.43 23.90 19.40
N GLU A 304 4.63 24.89 20.28
CA GLU A 304 5.57 24.74 21.39
C GLU A 304 5.01 23.74 22.40
N PHE A 305 5.69 22.61 22.56
CA PHE A 305 5.43 21.64 23.60
C PHE A 305 6.35 21.90 24.81
N GLU A 306 5.74 22.10 25.98
CA GLU A 306 6.43 22.12 27.27
C GLU A 306 5.95 20.90 28.07
N ASP A 307 6.86 19.96 28.33
CA ASP A 307 6.56 18.83 29.22
C ASP A 307 6.32 19.37 30.64
N THR A 308 5.09 19.19 31.12
CA THR A 308 4.64 19.62 32.45
C THR A 308 4.31 18.45 33.36
N ALA A 309 4.72 17.22 32.99
CA ALA A 309 4.45 16.02 33.74
C ALA A 309 5.06 16.06 35.15
N THR A 310 4.34 15.46 36.10
CA THR A 310 4.74 15.38 37.52
C THR A 310 4.80 13.94 37.99
N ASP A 311 5.21 13.72 39.24
CA ASP A 311 5.15 12.40 39.89
C ASP A 311 5.95 11.29 39.21
N GLY A 312 6.96 11.67 38.41
CA GLY A 312 7.90 10.74 37.77
C GLY A 312 7.48 10.26 36.38
N TRP A 313 6.36 10.75 35.85
CA TRP A 313 5.97 10.51 34.46
C TRP A 313 6.97 11.16 33.50
N GLU A 314 7.35 10.42 32.47
CA GLU A 314 8.22 10.90 31.38
C GLU A 314 7.71 10.42 30.02
N THR A 315 8.08 11.12 28.95
CA THR A 315 7.80 10.68 27.57
C THR A 315 8.67 9.49 27.18
N TYR A 316 8.41 8.90 26.00
CA TYR A 316 9.25 7.86 25.41
C TYR A 316 10.29 8.45 24.44
N PRO A 317 11.51 8.83 24.86
CA PRO A 317 12.41 9.65 24.03
C PRO A 317 13.00 8.95 22.80
N ASN A 318 12.77 7.64 22.62
CA ASN A 318 13.31 6.85 21.51
C ASN A 318 12.21 6.27 20.59
N GLN A 319 10.97 6.75 20.70
CA GLN A 319 9.84 6.36 19.84
C GLN A 319 9.43 7.54 18.96
N GLY A 320 8.86 7.27 17.79
CA GLY A 320 8.48 8.30 16.82
C GLY A 320 9.60 9.31 16.55
N VAL A 321 9.26 10.60 16.51
CA VAL A 321 10.22 11.71 16.40
C VAL A 321 10.38 12.37 17.76
N ASP A 322 11.53 12.12 18.42
CA ASP A 322 11.84 12.65 19.76
C ASP A 322 10.76 12.34 20.82
N GLY A 323 10.05 11.22 20.66
CA GLY A 323 8.96 10.75 21.51
C GLY A 323 7.55 11.12 21.05
N ALA A 324 7.43 11.94 20.01
CA ALA A 324 6.17 12.35 19.42
C ALA A 324 5.73 11.44 18.27
N GLU A 325 4.42 11.23 18.16
CA GLU A 325 3.74 10.76 16.96
C GLU A 325 3.14 11.95 16.19
N THR A 326 3.10 11.86 14.87
CA THR A 326 2.28 12.71 14.00
C THR A 326 1.22 11.82 13.37
N ALA A 327 -0.04 12.03 13.75
CA ALA A 327 -1.17 11.23 13.26
C ALA A 327 -1.57 11.65 11.84
N GLY A 328 -1.57 12.96 11.58
CA GLY A 328 -1.83 13.48 10.24
C GLY A 328 -3.29 13.50 9.82
N GLU A 329 -3.54 14.06 8.63
CA GLU A 329 -4.91 14.34 8.15
C GLU A 329 -5.75 13.07 8.01
N ALA A 330 -5.20 11.98 7.45
CA ALA A 330 -5.92 10.73 7.26
C ALA A 330 -6.39 10.12 8.59
N SER A 331 -5.50 9.96 9.57
CA SER A 331 -5.85 9.36 10.85
C SER A 331 -6.76 10.26 11.69
N MET A 332 -6.59 11.57 11.60
CA MET A 332 -7.51 12.53 12.22
C MET A 332 -8.90 12.50 11.58
N PHE A 333 -9.00 12.33 10.26
CA PHE A 333 -10.28 12.13 9.58
C PHE A 333 -10.93 10.84 10.07
N VAL A 334 -10.18 9.74 10.12
CA VAL A 334 -10.67 8.45 10.60
C VAL A 334 -11.12 8.54 12.06
N MET A 335 -10.36 9.20 12.94
CA MET A 335 -10.75 9.43 14.33
C MET A 335 -12.18 10.01 14.40
N PHE A 336 -12.45 11.11 13.68
CA PHE A 336 -13.78 11.75 13.69
C PHE A 336 -14.86 10.91 13.02
N TRP A 337 -14.56 10.31 11.86
CA TRP A 337 -15.51 9.48 11.13
C TRP A 337 -15.90 8.23 11.93
N TYR A 338 -14.93 7.58 12.57
CA TYR A 338 -15.11 6.34 13.32
C TYR A 338 -16.08 6.52 14.48
N GLN A 339 -16.12 7.70 15.11
CA GLN A 339 -17.12 8.01 16.13
C GLN A 339 -18.57 7.96 15.61
N SER A 340 -18.77 8.28 14.33
CA SER A 340 -20.07 8.16 13.66
C SER A 340 -20.41 6.72 13.31
N PHE A 341 -19.41 5.96 12.88
CA PHE A 341 -19.53 4.57 12.49
C PHE A 341 -19.80 3.68 13.70
N GLU A 342 -18.91 3.67 14.70
CA GLU A 342 -18.93 2.74 15.81
C GLU A 342 -19.86 3.20 16.94
N TYR A 343 -19.66 4.43 17.43
CA TYR A 343 -20.33 4.91 18.65
C TYR A 343 -21.63 5.69 18.40
N GLY A 344 -21.96 5.95 17.13
CA GLY A 344 -23.23 6.55 16.72
C GLY A 344 -23.35 8.06 16.93
N HIS A 345 -22.22 8.77 17.02
CA HIS A 345 -22.15 10.23 17.17
C HIS A 345 -21.88 10.91 15.82
N ALA A 346 -22.76 11.79 15.35
CA ALA A 346 -22.49 12.59 14.14
C ALA A 346 -21.42 13.66 14.45
N VAL A 347 -20.15 13.38 14.13
CA VAL A 347 -19.01 14.23 14.52
C VAL A 347 -18.53 15.13 13.38
N LEU A 348 -18.32 14.59 12.17
CA LEU A 348 -17.87 15.37 11.01
C LEU A 348 -18.88 16.46 10.64
N GLU A 349 -20.17 16.09 10.66
CA GLU A 349 -21.31 16.94 10.31
C GLU A 349 -22.39 16.86 11.39
N PRO A 350 -22.25 17.59 12.53
CA PRO A 350 -23.13 17.44 13.70
C PRO A 350 -24.60 17.83 13.47
N THR A 351 -24.87 18.59 12.40
CA THR A 351 -26.24 18.98 12.02
C THR A 351 -26.94 17.94 11.15
N GLN A 352 -26.20 16.93 10.65
CA GLN A 352 -26.69 15.88 9.78
C GLN A 352 -26.98 14.59 10.56
N SER A 353 -27.62 13.63 9.90
CA SER A 353 -27.83 12.30 10.49
C SER A 353 -26.51 11.53 10.62
N ARG A 354 -26.43 10.61 11.60
CA ARG A 354 -25.34 9.61 11.71
C ARG A 354 -25.07 8.91 10.37
N ALA A 355 -26.14 8.45 9.70
CA ALA A 355 -26.02 7.75 8.42
C ALA A 355 -25.43 8.64 7.32
N ALA A 356 -25.63 9.96 7.38
CA ALA A 356 -24.99 10.89 6.45
C ALA A 356 -23.50 11.01 6.72
N ASN A 357 -23.09 11.09 8.00
CA ASN A 357 -21.67 11.14 8.38
C ASN A 357 -20.93 9.86 7.94
N VAL A 358 -21.52 8.67 8.14
CA VAL A 358 -20.91 7.41 7.70
C VAL A 358 -20.70 7.37 6.19
N ARG A 359 -21.63 7.94 5.41
CA ARG A 359 -21.54 7.98 3.94
C ARG A 359 -20.47 8.91 3.39
N ILE A 360 -20.03 9.94 4.16
CA ILE A 360 -18.96 10.86 3.73
C ILE A 360 -17.70 10.08 3.31
N HIS A 361 -17.39 9.02 4.05
CA HIS A 361 -16.23 8.17 3.79
C HIS A 361 -16.54 7.01 2.83
N THR A 362 -17.68 6.34 3.03
CA THR A 362 -17.97 5.03 2.39
C THR A 362 -18.70 5.11 1.04
N GLN A 363 -19.15 6.29 0.63
CA GLN A 363 -19.82 6.50 -0.66
C GLN A 363 -19.25 7.73 -1.39
N PRO A 364 -17.94 7.72 -1.71
CA PRO A 364 -17.35 8.78 -2.51
C PRO A 364 -17.93 8.79 -3.94
N ASP A 365 -17.93 9.97 -4.58
CA ASP A 365 -18.36 10.11 -5.98
C ASP A 365 -17.39 9.39 -6.94
N ALA A 366 -16.08 9.44 -6.65
CA ALA A 366 -15.06 8.71 -7.37
C ALA A 366 -15.13 7.21 -7.05
N GLN A 367 -14.88 6.35 -8.04
CA GLN A 367 -15.01 4.91 -7.92
C GLN A 367 -13.80 4.22 -8.55
N LEU A 368 -13.36 3.12 -7.94
CA LEU A 368 -12.35 2.20 -8.45
C LEU A 368 -13.04 0.93 -8.95
N ARG A 369 -12.43 0.23 -9.90
CA ARG A 369 -12.97 -1.01 -10.50
C ARG A 369 -12.51 -2.25 -9.74
N THR A 370 -11.29 -2.27 -9.24
CA THR A 370 -10.65 -3.44 -8.62
C THR A 370 -10.92 -3.52 -7.12
N ARG A 371 -11.32 -2.41 -6.49
CA ARG A 371 -11.52 -2.32 -5.05
C ARG A 371 -12.56 -1.29 -4.65
N ALA A 372 -13.00 -1.36 -3.39
CA ALA A 372 -13.83 -0.31 -2.80
C ALA A 372 -13.03 0.98 -2.66
N ASN A 373 -13.69 2.11 -2.92
CA ASN A 373 -13.11 3.43 -2.73
C ASN A 373 -13.63 4.11 -1.46
N TYR A 374 -12.79 4.94 -0.86
CA TYR A 374 -13.07 5.68 0.37
C TYR A 374 -12.57 7.12 0.26
N ASN A 375 -13.28 8.06 0.88
CA ASN A 375 -12.89 9.48 0.92
C ASN A 375 -12.31 9.86 2.28
N TYR A 376 -11.16 10.53 2.28
CA TYR A 376 -10.48 11.04 3.48
C TYR A 376 -10.43 12.57 3.54
N ALA A 377 -10.93 13.27 2.51
CA ALA A 377 -10.99 14.72 2.49
C ALA A 377 -12.26 15.24 3.19
N HIS A 378 -12.08 16.15 4.17
CA HIS A 378 -13.19 16.86 4.81
C HIS A 378 -12.75 18.21 5.40
N GLU A 379 -13.66 19.19 5.47
CA GLU A 379 -13.33 20.53 6.01
C GLU A 379 -12.89 20.53 7.48
N ALA A 380 -13.25 19.49 8.23
CA ALA A 380 -12.89 19.34 9.65
C ALA A 380 -11.41 19.02 9.86
N THR A 381 -10.75 18.44 8.85
CA THR A 381 -9.36 17.98 8.89
C THR A 381 -8.51 18.60 7.78
N ALA A 382 -9.12 19.29 6.82
CA ALA A 382 -8.42 19.99 5.76
C ALA A 382 -7.37 20.97 6.32
N GLY A 383 -6.11 20.76 5.94
CA GLY A 383 -4.99 21.58 6.39
C GLY A 383 -4.52 21.27 7.80
N TRP A 384 -4.88 20.09 8.35
CA TRP A 384 -4.30 19.57 9.58
C TRP A 384 -2.81 19.33 9.38
N ALA A 385 -1.98 20.00 10.18
CA ALA A 385 -0.52 19.90 10.08
C ALA A 385 0.16 20.32 11.40
N GLY A 386 1.31 19.71 11.67
CA GLY A 386 2.15 20.03 12.83
C GLY A 386 1.62 19.49 14.16
N ASP A 387 0.83 18.42 14.12
CA ASP A 387 0.43 17.68 15.30
C ASP A 387 1.59 16.84 15.86
N GLU A 388 1.69 16.87 17.19
CA GLU A 388 2.62 16.07 17.97
C GLU A 388 1.86 15.47 19.15
N LEU A 389 1.76 14.15 19.18
CA LEU A 389 1.17 13.37 20.26
C LEU A 389 2.28 12.71 21.07
N TYR A 390 2.34 13.00 22.37
CA TYR A 390 3.38 12.48 23.28
C TYR A 390 2.80 11.49 24.29
N PRO A 391 2.94 10.17 24.07
CA PRO A 391 2.69 9.16 25.09
C PRO A 391 3.65 9.25 26.29
N TYR A 392 3.18 8.82 27.47
CA TYR A 392 3.92 8.89 28.74
C TYR A 392 4.02 7.51 29.42
N ARG A 393 4.99 7.37 30.34
CA ARG A 393 5.22 6.16 31.16
C ARG A 393 5.65 6.43 32.60
#